data_AF-A0A959RZR7-F1
#
_entry.id   AF-A0A959RZR7-F1
#
_cell.length_a   1.000
_cell.length_b   1.000
_cell.length_c   1.000
_cell.angle_alpha   90.00
_cell.angle_beta   90.00
_cell.angle_gamma   90.00
#
_symmetry.space_group_name_H-M   'P 1'
#
loop_
_entity.id
_entity.type
_entity.pdbx_description
1 polymer ?
#
loop_
_entity_poly.entity_id
_entity_poly.type
_entity_poly.pdbx_seq_one_letter_code
_entity_poly.pdbx_strand_id
1 'polypeptide(L)'
;ATKIIFNLRSHKIIGSKQGKFGGVFLTVNPQKLTLFDILKSVGFNQTISGCINEAGFCPLPSPCKLHSYFIKTENKLLSDLKSKKISSFSFTDSDLNIKK
;
A
#
# COMPACT_ATOMS: atom_id res chain seq x y z
N ALA A 1 13.39 10.46 2.08
CA ALA A 1 12.39 10.84 1.04
C ALA A 1 12.75 10.32 -0.36
N THR A 2 13.98 10.51 -0.84
CA THR A 2 14.41 10.18 -2.22
C THR A 2 14.11 8.75 -2.67
N LYS A 3 14.33 7.74 -1.81
CA LYS A 3 14.05 6.33 -2.11
C LYS A 3 12.56 6.06 -2.40
N ILE A 4 11.67 6.67 -1.62
CA ILE A 4 10.21 6.49 -1.79
C ILE A 4 9.75 7.15 -3.10
N ILE A 5 10.23 8.37 -3.39
CA ILE A 5 9.93 9.06 -4.65
C ILE A 5 10.43 8.23 -5.85
N PHE A 6 11.65 7.70 -5.78
CA PHE A 6 12.18 6.84 -6.82
C PHE A 6 11.30 5.60 -7.05
N ASN A 7 10.91 4.91 -5.97
CA ASN A 7 10.05 3.73 -6.03
C ASN A 7 8.66 4.02 -6.61
N LEU A 8 8.03 5.12 -6.20
CA LEU A 8 6.72 5.54 -6.74
C LEU A 8 6.82 5.92 -8.22
N ARG A 9 7.94 6.54 -8.63
CA ARG A 9 8.20 6.92 -10.02
C ARG A 9 8.45 5.71 -10.91
N SER A 10 9.22 4.73 -10.45
CA SER A 10 9.48 3.49 -11.21
C SER A 10 8.21 2.68 -11.45
N HIS A 11 7.24 2.77 -10.54
CA HIS A 11 5.90 2.18 -10.67
C HIS A 11 4.87 3.09 -11.37
N LYS A 12 5.29 4.22 -11.95
CA LYS A 12 4.43 5.16 -12.70
C LYS A 12 3.25 5.72 -11.87
N ILE A 13 3.42 5.84 -10.54
CA ILE A 13 2.43 6.45 -9.64
C ILE A 13 2.63 7.97 -9.60
N ILE A 14 3.89 8.42 -9.69
CA ILE A 14 4.24 9.83 -9.74
C ILE A 14 5.09 10.19 -10.95
N GLY A 15 4.95 11.44 -11.38
CA GLY A 15 5.83 12.13 -12.31
C GLY A 15 6.64 13.21 -11.58
N SER A 16 7.70 13.70 -12.22
CA SER A 16 8.46 14.83 -11.73
C SER A 16 8.82 15.77 -12.86
N LYS A 17 8.68 17.07 -12.64
CA LYS A 17 9.14 18.12 -13.58
C LYS A 17 10.26 18.92 -12.92
N GLN A 18 11.32 19.21 -13.65
CA GLN A 18 12.43 20.06 -13.19
C GLN A 18 12.17 21.55 -13.50
N GLY A 19 12.85 22.44 -12.78
CA GLY A 19 12.77 23.90 -12.96
C GLY A 19 12.09 24.64 -11.80
N LYS A 20 12.04 25.97 -11.87
CA LYS A 20 11.47 26.87 -10.84
C LYS A 20 10.03 26.52 -10.46
N PHE A 21 9.24 26.02 -11.42
CA PHE A 21 7.86 25.57 -11.26
C PHE A 21 7.73 24.04 -11.36
N GLY A 22 8.83 23.34 -11.07
CA GLY A 22 8.88 21.89 -11.01
C GLY A 22 8.23 21.33 -9.75
N GLY A 23 8.27 20.01 -9.62
CA GLY A 23 7.69 19.31 -8.48
C GLY A 23 7.37 17.86 -8.79
N VAL A 24 6.70 17.21 -7.84
CA VAL A 24 6.20 15.84 -7.94
C VAL A 24 4.68 15.89 -8.03
N PHE A 25 4.10 15.08 -8.93
CA PHE A 25 2.66 15.03 -9.13
C PHE A 25 2.20 13.59 -9.38
N LEU A 26 0.94 13.29 -9.08
CA LEU A 26 0.34 11.99 -9.39
C LEU A 26 0.15 11.85 -10.91
N THR A 27 0.51 10.68 -11.44
CA THR A 27 0.24 10.30 -12.84
C THR A 27 -0.98 9.39 -12.95
N VAL A 28 -1.57 9.01 -11.83
CA VAL A 28 -2.73 8.11 -11.72
C VAL A 28 -3.85 8.83 -10.96
N ASN A 29 -5.10 8.59 -11.37
CA ASN A 29 -6.26 9.14 -10.64
C ASN A 29 -6.30 8.57 -9.20
N PRO A 30 -6.30 9.42 -8.16
CA PRO A 30 -6.31 8.99 -6.75
C PRO A 30 -7.57 8.19 -6.34
N GLN A 31 -8.67 8.29 -7.10
CA GLN A 31 -9.89 7.50 -6.92
C GLN A 31 -9.73 6.06 -7.42
N LYS A 32 -8.73 5.79 -8.27
CA LYS A 32 -8.43 4.45 -8.79
C LYS A 32 -7.27 3.80 -8.04
N LEU A 33 -6.32 4.61 -7.56
CA LEU A 33 -5.13 4.19 -6.82
C LEU A 33 -5.50 3.68 -5.42
N THR A 34 -5.12 2.44 -5.08
CA THR A 34 -5.38 1.86 -3.76
C THR A 34 -4.20 2.07 -2.81
N LEU A 35 -4.44 1.93 -1.51
CA LEU A 35 -3.36 1.89 -0.51
C LEU A 35 -2.42 0.70 -0.76
N PHE A 36 -2.98 -0.44 -1.18
CA PHE A 36 -2.19 -1.62 -1.54
C PHE A 36 -1.20 -1.34 -2.69
N ASP A 37 -1.60 -0.57 -3.71
CA ASP A 37 -0.72 -0.22 -4.84
C ASP A 37 0.49 0.61 -4.39
N ILE A 38 0.28 1.57 -3.48
CA ILE A 38 1.35 2.35 -2.87
C ILE A 38 2.30 1.44 -2.09
N LEU A 39 1.77 0.58 -1.21
CA LEU A 39 2.57 -0.33 -0.40
C LEU A 39 3.41 -1.26 -1.29
N LYS A 40 2.80 -1.85 -2.31
CA LYS A 40 3.49 -2.72 -3.26
C LYS A 40 4.64 -1.99 -3.97
N SER A 41 4.42 -0.73 -4.38
CA SER A 41 5.45 0.06 -5.07
C SER A 41 6.67 0.35 -4.21
N VAL A 42 6.52 0.42 -2.88
CA VAL A 42 7.63 0.67 -1.95
C VAL A 42 8.29 -0.61 -1.44
N GLY A 43 7.88 -1.77 -1.95
CA GLY A 43 8.48 -3.07 -1.61
C GLY A 43 7.68 -3.91 -0.61
N PHE A 44 6.39 -3.62 -0.40
CA PHE A 44 5.54 -4.50 0.40
C PHE A 44 5.29 -5.82 -0.35
N ASN A 45 5.97 -6.87 0.12
CA ASN A 45 5.85 -8.24 -0.37
C ASN A 45 5.84 -9.27 0.77
N GLN A 46 5.77 -8.82 2.02
CA GLN A 46 5.88 -9.68 3.20
C GLN A 46 4.52 -10.16 3.67
N THR A 47 4.49 -11.40 4.17
CA THR A 47 3.34 -11.95 4.87
C THR A 47 3.28 -11.49 6.32
N ILE A 48 2.11 -11.54 6.95
CA ILE A 48 1.92 -11.21 8.37
C ILE A 48 2.67 -12.18 9.31
N SER A 49 2.95 -13.41 8.87
CA SER A 49 3.62 -14.43 9.70
C SER A 49 4.53 -15.33 8.89
N GLY A 50 5.72 -15.63 9.44
CA GLY A 50 6.64 -16.63 8.88
C GLY A 50 5.97 -17.99 8.63
N CYS A 51 4.97 -18.34 9.45
CA CYS A 51 4.18 -19.58 9.30
C CYS A 51 3.48 -19.73 7.94
N ILE A 52 3.20 -18.63 7.25
CA ILE A 52 2.53 -18.59 5.94
C ILE A 52 3.42 -18.01 4.83
N ASN A 53 4.65 -17.61 5.16
CA ASN A 53 5.57 -16.94 4.25
C ASN A 53 6.15 -17.88 3.20
N GLU A 54 6.56 -19.09 3.62
CA GLU A 54 7.27 -20.03 2.76
C GLU A 54 6.68 -21.43 2.87
N ALA A 55 6.51 -22.08 1.71
CA ALA A 55 6.13 -23.48 1.65
C ALA A 55 7.18 -24.34 2.36
N GLY A 56 6.76 -25.18 3.31
CA GLY A 56 7.67 -26.03 4.09
C GLY A 56 8.28 -25.37 5.33
N PHE A 57 7.97 -24.10 5.63
CA PHE A 57 8.41 -23.45 6.87
C PHE A 57 7.91 -24.18 8.13
N CYS A 58 6.66 -24.66 8.10
CA CYS A 58 6.08 -25.46 9.16
C CYS A 58 6.08 -26.94 8.74
N PRO A 59 6.57 -27.87 9.56
CA PRO A 59 6.51 -29.31 9.26
C PRO A 59 5.09 -29.89 9.39
N LEU A 60 4.12 -29.13 9.93
CA LEU A 60 2.74 -29.57 10.19
C LEU A 60 1.69 -28.59 9.64
N PRO A 61 1.71 -28.20 8.34
CA PRO A 61 0.84 -27.14 7.85
C PRO A 61 -0.64 -27.58 7.76
N SER A 62 -0.91 -28.82 7.38
CA SER A 62 -2.27 -29.35 7.15
C SER A 62 -3.16 -29.43 8.41
N PRO A 63 -2.70 -29.96 9.56
CA PRO A 63 -3.53 -30.02 10.77
C PRO A 63 -3.53 -28.69 11.57
N CYS A 64 -2.68 -27.73 11.23
CA CYS A 64 -2.43 -26.56 12.06
C CYS A 64 -3.51 -25.48 11.86
N LYS A 65 -4.45 -25.39 12.80
CA LYS A 65 -5.51 -24.36 12.82
C LYS A 65 -4.96 -22.92 12.82
N LEU A 66 -3.75 -22.72 13.37
CA LEU A 66 -3.08 -21.42 13.39
C LEU A 66 -2.66 -20.97 11.98
N HIS A 67 -2.23 -21.90 11.13
CA HIS A 67 -1.86 -21.61 9.75
C HIS A 67 -3.09 -21.10 8.96
N SER A 68 -4.21 -21.80 9.05
CA SER A 68 -5.48 -21.37 8.45
C SER A 68 -5.98 -20.02 8.99
N TYR A 69 -5.81 -19.77 10.29
CA TYR A 69 -6.15 -18.47 10.90
C TYR A 69 -5.31 -17.32 10.35
N PHE A 70 -3.99 -17.51 10.21
CA PHE A 70 -3.11 -16.48 9.65
C PHE A 70 -3.40 -16.22 8.18
N ILE A 71 -3.62 -17.25 7.36
CA ILE A 71 -4.05 -17.08 5.95
C ILE A 71 -5.33 -16.25 5.87
N LYS A 72 -6.35 -16.59 6.68
CA LYS A 72 -7.62 -15.86 6.68
C LYS A 72 -7.43 -14.40 7.09
N THR A 73 -6.62 -14.16 8.11
CA THR A 73 -6.33 -12.81 8.63
C THR A 73 -5.59 -11.97 7.59
N GLU A 74 -4.57 -12.54 6.95
CA GLU A 74 -3.82 -11.86 5.89
C GLU A 74 -4.70 -11.53 4.69
N ASN A 75 -5.52 -12.48 4.23
CA ASN A 75 -6.45 -12.25 3.14
C ASN A 75 -7.43 -11.11 3.46
N LYS A 76 -7.92 -11.04 4.70
CA LYS A 76 -8.80 -9.95 5.13
C LYS A 76 -8.07 -8.60 5.10
N LEU A 77 -6.84 -8.54 5.60
CA LEU A 77 -6.03 -7.31 5.57
C LEU A 77 -5.74 -6.87 4.13
N LEU A 78 -5.29 -7.79 3.27
CA LEU A 78 -4.99 -7.50 1.87
C LEU A 78 -6.24 -7.04 1.11
N SER A 79 -7.40 -7.64 1.39
CA SER A 79 -8.67 -7.21 0.82
C SER A 79 -9.02 -5.78 1.24
N ASP A 80 -8.85 -5.43 2.51
CA ASP A 80 -9.13 -4.09 2.99
C ASP A 80 -8.20 -3.06 2.34
N LEU A 81 -6.89 -3.32 2.31
CA LEU A 81 -5.89 -2.45 1.66
C LEU A 81 -6.15 -2.24 0.16
N LYS A 82 -6.66 -3.26 -0.55
CA LYS A 82 -7.07 -3.17 -1.97
C LYS A 82 -8.39 -2.42 -2.16
N SER A 83 -9.25 -2.38 -1.15
CA SER A 83 -10.53 -1.68 -1.23
C SER A 83 -10.40 -0.16 -1.00
N LYS A 84 -9.46 0.27 -0.16
CA LYS A 84 -9.28 1.68 0.18
C LYS A 84 -8.51 2.46 -0.89
N LYS A 85 -9.11 3.54 -1.38
CA LYS A 85 -8.53 4.43 -2.40
C LYS A 85 -7.76 5.57 -1.74
N ILE A 86 -6.71 6.08 -2.37
CA ILE A 86 -5.92 7.17 -1.81
C ILE A 86 -6.77 8.43 -1.60
N SER A 87 -7.75 8.69 -2.48
CA SER A 87 -8.68 9.80 -2.31
C SER A 87 -9.52 9.75 -1.03
N SER A 88 -9.70 8.59 -0.39
CA SER A 88 -10.46 8.53 0.88
C SER A 88 -9.66 9.04 2.08
N PHE A 89 -8.36 9.27 1.91
CA PHE A 89 -7.46 9.75 2.96
C PHE A 89 -7.00 11.19 2.74
N SER A 90 -7.42 11.83 1.65
CA SER A 90 -7.20 13.25 1.44
C SER A 90 -8.24 14.07 2.20
N PHE A 91 -7.81 15.20 2.74
CA PHE A 91 -8.65 16.23 3.33
C PHE A 91 -8.43 17.55 2.57
N THR A 92 -9.43 18.40 2.66
CA THR A 92 -9.49 19.73 2.05
C THR A 92 -9.59 20.80 3.14
N ASP A 93 -9.43 22.07 2.78
CA ASP A 93 -9.56 23.18 3.74
C ASP A 93 -10.94 23.20 4.42
N SER A 94 -11.99 22.71 3.75
CA SER A 94 -13.33 22.56 4.32
C SER A 94 -13.40 21.50 5.42
N ASP A 95 -12.53 20.50 5.41
CA ASP A 95 -12.52 19.43 6.42
C ASP A 95 -11.79 19.87 7.71
N LEU A 96 -10.96 20.91 7.64
CA LEU A 96 -10.07 21.28 8.74
C LEU A 96 -10.65 22.28 9.74
N ASN A 97 -11.89 22.78 9.56
CA ASN A 97 -12.53 23.76 10.45
C ASN A 97 -11.59 24.89 10.91
N ILE A 98 -10.64 25.29 10.05
CA ILE A 98 -9.72 26.38 10.34
C ILE A 98 -10.55 27.65 10.21
N LYS A 99 -11.02 28.17 11.35
CA LYS A 99 -11.57 29.53 11.43
C LYS A 99 -10.51 30.47 10.86
N LYS A 100 -10.79 31.04 9.68
CA LYS A 100 -10.08 32.22 9.20
C LYS A 100 -10.35 33.38 10.15
#